data_AF-A0A935RFI8-F1
#
_entry.id   AF-A0A935RFI8-F1
#
_cell.length_a   1.000
_cell.length_b   1.000
_cell.length_c   1.000
_cell.angle_alpha   90.00
_cell.angle_beta   90.00
_cell.angle_gamma   90.00
#
_symmetry.space_group_name_H-M   'P 1'
#
loop_
_entity.id
_entity.type
_entity.pdbx_description
1 polymer ?
#
loop_
_entity_poly.entity_id
_entity_poly.type
_entity_poly.pdbx_seq_one_letter_code
_entity_poly.pdbx_strand_id
1 'polypeptide(L)'
;MLAERWSDAVALIESIASWRRQPAPLAWMIEARSRIAGFDVIWPLLAELAWMAPPRAQALAPRLSLPGLDRLVRGFDAEFEADGTPDDFAWFPAWALIADGSLREGLRLAQDGANTRPEACARIVLGLLSLERQGRHAELVESRRKLREAHPGLFARYMQGR
;
A
#
# COMPACT_ATOMS: atom_id res chain seq x y z
N MET A 1 -16.35 19.00 -17.39
CA MET A 1 -17.16 17.82 -17.76
C MET A 1 -16.62 16.49 -17.25
N LEU A 2 -15.49 15.92 -17.69
CA LEU A 2 -15.03 14.61 -17.16
C LEU A 2 -14.62 14.68 -15.68
N ALA A 3 -13.87 15.71 -15.27
CA ALA A 3 -13.49 15.90 -13.87
C ALA A 3 -14.70 16.05 -12.94
N GLU A 4 -15.72 16.81 -13.34
CA GLU A 4 -16.99 16.97 -12.60
C GLU A 4 -17.71 15.63 -12.41
N ARG A 5 -17.78 14.79 -13.45
CA ARG A 5 -18.37 13.45 -13.36
C ARG A 5 -17.64 12.55 -12.37
N TRP A 6 -16.31 12.68 -12.27
CA TRP A 6 -15.53 11.93 -11.28
C TRP A 6 -15.74 12.47 -9.86
N SER A 7 -15.89 13.78 -9.70
CA SER A 7 -16.26 14.39 -8.41
C SER A 7 -17.64 13.92 -7.93
N ASP A 8 -18.62 13.85 -8.82
CA ASP A 8 -19.94 13.31 -8.50
C ASP A 8 -19.88 11.83 -8.11
N ALA A 9 -19.06 11.03 -8.81
CA ALA A 9 -18.83 9.64 -8.46
C ALA A 9 -18.22 9.49 -7.06
N VAL A 10 -17.25 10.34 -6.69
CA VAL A 10 -16.69 10.37 -5.32
C VAL A 10 -17.80 10.63 -4.30
N ALA A 11 -18.64 11.65 -4.50
CA ALA A 11 -19.73 11.98 -3.58
C ALA A 11 -20.74 10.84 -3.43
N LEU A 12 -21.09 10.16 -4.54
CA LEU A 12 -21.97 8.99 -4.51
C LEU A 12 -21.36 7.83 -3.72
N ILE A 13 -20.07 7.54 -3.89
CA ILE A 13 -19.40 6.47 -3.16
C ILE A 13 -19.30 6.81 -1.66
N GLU A 14 -19.04 8.07 -1.31
CA GLU A 14 -18.99 8.53 0.08
C GLU A 14 -20.34 8.38 0.81
N SER A 15 -21.46 8.37 0.08
CA SER A 15 -22.78 8.08 0.64
C SER A 15 -23.02 6.61 1.02
N ILE A 16 -22.19 5.69 0.52
CA ILE A 16 -22.29 4.26 0.85
C ILE A 16 -21.74 4.02 2.27
N ALA A 17 -22.57 3.44 3.14
CA ALA A 17 -22.18 3.16 4.51
C ALA A 17 -20.94 2.24 4.57
N SER A 18 -19.92 2.65 5.32
CA SER A 18 -18.66 1.90 5.48
C SER A 18 -17.97 1.54 4.14
N TRP A 19 -18.11 2.36 3.09
CA TRP A 19 -17.56 2.09 1.77
C TRP A 19 -16.06 1.71 1.79
N ARG A 20 -15.28 2.32 2.67
CA ARG A 20 -13.83 2.08 2.80
C ARG A 20 -13.47 0.69 3.33
N ARG A 21 -14.42 0.00 3.98
CA ARG A 21 -14.28 -1.40 4.44
C ARG A 21 -14.84 -2.41 3.43
N GLN A 22 -15.37 -1.94 2.31
CA GLN A 22 -15.95 -2.79 1.28
C GLN A 22 -15.03 -2.78 0.05
N PRO A 23 -14.50 -3.94 -0.38
CA PRO A 23 -13.47 -3.93 -1.43
C PRO A 23 -13.94 -3.43 -2.79
N ALA A 24 -15.25 -3.45 -3.10
CA ALA A 24 -15.77 -2.93 -4.37
C ALA A 24 -15.92 -1.40 -4.34
N PRO A 25 -16.64 -0.80 -3.37
CA PRO A 25 -16.68 0.65 -3.21
C PRO A 25 -15.30 1.30 -3.04
N LEU A 26 -14.38 0.67 -2.31
CA LEU A 26 -13.01 1.17 -2.19
C LEU A 26 -12.28 1.22 -3.54
N ALA A 27 -12.42 0.17 -4.37
CA ALA A 27 -11.82 0.15 -5.71
C ALA A 27 -12.39 1.27 -6.60
N TRP A 28 -13.71 1.52 -6.54
CA TRP A 28 -14.34 2.64 -7.26
C TRP A 28 -13.80 3.99 -6.79
N MET A 29 -13.60 4.16 -5.48
CA MET A 29 -13.06 5.40 -4.93
C MET A 29 -11.62 5.65 -5.42
N ILE A 30 -10.79 4.61 -5.42
CA ILE A 30 -9.42 4.68 -5.94
C ILE A 30 -9.43 5.11 -7.40
N GLU A 31 -10.27 4.48 -8.22
CA GLU A 31 -10.39 4.83 -9.64
C GLU A 31 -10.83 6.29 -9.79
N ALA A 32 -11.89 6.73 -9.11
CA ALA A 32 -12.40 8.09 -9.22
C ALA A 32 -11.38 9.14 -8.74
N ARG A 33 -10.74 8.93 -7.59
CA ARG A 33 -9.73 9.87 -7.04
C ARG A 33 -8.46 9.92 -7.88
N SER A 34 -8.05 8.81 -8.49
CA SER A 34 -6.88 8.78 -9.38
C SER A 34 -7.05 9.72 -10.58
N ARG A 35 -8.28 9.83 -11.11
CA ARG A 35 -8.62 10.69 -12.25
C ARG A 35 -8.64 12.18 -11.91
N ILE A 36 -8.70 12.52 -10.62
CA ILE A 36 -8.78 13.90 -10.13
C ILE A 36 -7.41 14.40 -9.65
N ALA A 37 -6.72 13.61 -8.81
CA ALA A 37 -5.56 14.09 -8.05
C ALA A 37 -4.35 13.14 -8.04
N GLY A 38 -4.37 12.06 -8.82
CA GLY A 38 -3.18 11.23 -9.07
C GLY A 38 -2.84 10.23 -7.95
N PHE A 39 -1.57 9.85 -7.86
CA PHE A 39 -1.11 8.71 -7.05
C PHE A 39 -1.13 8.95 -5.54
N ASP A 40 -0.65 10.10 -5.07
CA ASP A 40 -0.46 10.35 -3.63
C ASP A 40 -1.78 10.26 -2.84
N VAL A 41 -2.88 10.71 -3.44
CA VAL A 41 -4.21 10.68 -2.81
C VAL A 41 -4.82 9.28 -2.73
N ILE A 42 -4.45 8.38 -3.65
CA ILE A 42 -4.99 7.02 -3.68
C ILE A 42 -4.11 6.04 -2.92
N TRP A 43 -2.85 6.38 -2.66
CA TRP A 43 -1.88 5.48 -2.06
C TRP A 43 -2.39 4.77 -0.79
N PRO A 44 -2.90 5.48 0.24
CA PRO A 44 -3.45 4.81 1.43
C PRO A 44 -4.63 3.88 1.10
N LEU A 45 -5.49 4.28 0.17
CA LEU A 45 -6.66 3.49 -0.23
C LEU A 45 -6.25 2.22 -1.00
N LEU A 46 -5.23 2.32 -1.86
CA LEU A 46 -4.69 1.20 -2.59
C LEU A 46 -4.06 0.17 -1.64
N ALA A 47 -3.36 0.63 -0.59
CA ALA A 47 -2.82 -0.27 0.42
C ALA A 47 -3.91 -1.01 1.20
N GLU A 48 -4.97 -0.30 1.61
CA GLU A 48 -6.14 -0.93 2.25
C GLU A 48 -6.80 -1.96 1.34
N LEU A 49 -6.96 -1.65 0.04
CA LEU A 49 -7.53 -2.58 -0.92
C LEU A 49 -6.61 -3.79 -1.11
N ALA A 50 -5.30 -3.60 -1.15
CA ALA A 50 -4.33 -4.68 -1.26
C ALA A 50 -4.40 -5.64 -0.06
N TRP A 51 -4.69 -5.15 1.14
CA TRP A 51 -4.85 -6.02 2.32
C TRP A 51 -6.22 -6.71 2.39
N MET A 52 -7.28 -6.07 1.90
CA MET A 52 -8.64 -6.63 1.95
C MET A 52 -8.98 -7.53 0.76
N ALA A 53 -8.51 -7.20 -0.43
CA ALA A 53 -8.79 -7.93 -1.67
C ALA A 53 -7.59 -7.80 -2.63
N PRO A 54 -6.49 -8.52 -2.35
CA PRO A 54 -5.24 -8.39 -3.10
C PRO A 54 -5.39 -8.58 -4.62
N PRO A 55 -6.12 -9.61 -5.12
CA PRO A 55 -6.33 -9.77 -6.55
C PRO A 55 -7.03 -8.57 -7.21
N ARG A 56 -7.94 -7.92 -6.48
CA ARG A 56 -8.66 -6.73 -6.98
C ARG A 56 -7.74 -5.52 -7.03
N ALA A 57 -6.88 -5.33 -6.04
CA ALA A 57 -5.88 -4.26 -6.04
C ALA A 57 -4.89 -4.44 -7.20
N GLN A 58 -4.38 -5.66 -7.39
CA GLN A 58 -3.45 -5.99 -8.47
C GLN A 58 -4.06 -5.75 -9.85
N ALA A 59 -5.32 -6.17 -10.06
CA ALA A 59 -6.02 -5.93 -11.31
C ALA A 59 -6.37 -4.45 -11.54
N LEU A 60 -6.55 -3.67 -10.47
CA LEU A 60 -6.87 -2.24 -10.55
C LEU A 60 -5.64 -1.40 -10.93
N ALA A 61 -4.48 -1.69 -10.35
CA ALA A 61 -3.27 -0.89 -10.51
C ALA A 61 -2.94 -0.49 -11.97
N PRO A 62 -2.86 -1.42 -12.95
CA PRO A 62 -2.55 -1.05 -14.34
C PRO A 62 -3.64 -0.22 -15.02
N ARG A 63 -4.90 -0.31 -14.57
CA ARG A 63 -6.04 0.44 -15.14
C ARG A 63 -6.02 1.92 -14.77
N LEU A 64 -5.33 2.27 -13.67
CA LEU A 64 -5.18 3.65 -13.23
C LEU A 64 -4.22 4.43 -14.13
N SER A 65 -3.32 3.72 -14.84
CA SER A 65 -2.33 4.28 -15.78
C SER A 65 -1.50 5.40 -15.15
N LEU A 66 -1.05 5.17 -13.91
CA LEU A 66 -0.25 6.11 -13.13
C LEU A 66 1.22 5.67 -13.20
N PRO A 67 2.11 6.41 -13.89
CA PRO A 67 3.47 5.95 -14.15
C PRO A 67 4.28 5.60 -12.89
N GLY A 68 4.07 6.32 -11.79
CA GLY A 68 4.71 6.04 -10.50
C GLY A 68 4.27 4.70 -9.91
N LEU A 69 2.97 4.42 -9.94
CA LEU A 69 2.41 3.15 -9.51
C LEU A 69 2.87 2.00 -10.41
N ASP A 70 2.83 2.20 -11.74
CA ASP A 70 3.24 1.17 -12.70
C ASP A 70 4.72 0.78 -12.52
N ARG A 71 5.58 1.76 -12.17
CA ARG A 71 6.98 1.48 -11.84
C ARG A 71 7.11 0.62 -10.58
N LEU A 72 6.37 0.95 -9.53
CA LEU A 72 6.39 0.20 -8.28
C LEU A 72 5.87 -1.23 -8.50
N VAL A 73 4.76 -1.41 -9.21
CA VAL A 73 4.19 -2.73 -9.50
C VAL A 73 5.18 -3.58 -10.29
N ARG A 74 5.79 -3.04 -11.35
CA ARG A 74 6.83 -3.79 -12.10
C ARG A 74 8.04 -4.17 -11.25
N GLY A 75 8.48 -3.28 -10.36
CA GLY A 75 9.57 -3.59 -9.44
C GLY A 75 9.18 -4.68 -8.45
N PHE A 76 7.95 -4.65 -7.95
CA PHE A 76 7.41 -5.69 -7.07
C PHE A 76 7.40 -7.04 -7.78
N ASP A 77 6.81 -7.12 -8.98
CA ASP A 77 6.74 -8.36 -9.75
C ASP A 77 8.13 -8.91 -10.12
N ALA A 78 9.14 -8.06 -10.26
CA ALA A 78 10.51 -8.45 -10.62
C ALA A 78 11.36 -8.88 -9.41
N GLU A 79 11.16 -8.27 -8.25
CA GLU A 79 12.08 -8.39 -7.10
C GLU A 79 11.46 -9.07 -5.88
N PHE A 80 10.13 -9.17 -5.80
CA PHE A 80 9.46 -9.88 -4.72
C PHE A 80 9.39 -11.37 -5.06
N GLU A 81 10.03 -12.19 -4.22
CA GLU A 81 9.87 -13.64 -4.26
C GLU A 81 8.48 -13.99 -3.74
N ALA A 82 7.53 -14.06 -4.68
CA ALA A 82 6.14 -14.41 -4.42
C ALA A 82 6.01 -15.91 -4.18
N ASP A 83 5.08 -16.31 -3.31
CA ASP A 83 4.72 -17.72 -3.13
C ASP A 83 3.90 -18.26 -4.32
N GLY A 84 3.60 -17.39 -5.30
CA GLY A 84 2.79 -17.69 -6.48
C GLY A 84 1.29 -17.68 -6.17
N THR A 85 0.90 -17.08 -5.04
CA THR A 85 -0.49 -17.06 -4.59
C THR A 85 -1.21 -15.81 -5.12
N PRO A 86 -2.53 -15.89 -5.36
CA PRO A 86 -3.32 -14.70 -5.71
C PRO A 86 -3.25 -13.56 -4.67
N ASP A 87 -2.82 -13.87 -3.44
CA ASP A 87 -2.77 -12.94 -2.33
C ASP A 87 -1.40 -12.26 -2.16
N ASP A 88 -0.42 -12.58 -3.01
CA ASP A 88 0.95 -12.04 -2.90
C ASP A 88 0.97 -10.52 -2.98
N PHE A 89 0.04 -9.91 -3.73
CA PHE A 89 -0.09 -8.46 -3.83
C PHE A 89 -0.44 -7.78 -2.49
N ALA A 90 -0.86 -8.52 -1.46
CA ALA A 90 -1.04 -7.98 -0.12
C ALA A 90 0.28 -7.48 0.50
N TRP A 91 1.41 -8.00 0.04
CA TRP A 91 2.75 -7.59 0.45
C TRP A 91 3.26 -6.34 -0.26
N PHE A 92 2.61 -5.96 -1.37
CA PHE A 92 2.99 -4.79 -2.17
C PHE A 92 3.15 -3.51 -1.34
N PRO A 93 2.23 -3.15 -0.40
CA PRO A 93 2.41 -1.94 0.40
C PRO A 93 3.67 -1.92 1.27
N ALA A 94 4.04 -3.06 1.86
CA ALA A 94 5.27 -3.17 2.66
C ALA A 94 6.52 -3.07 1.77
N TRP A 95 6.51 -3.77 0.64
CA TRP A 95 7.60 -3.72 -0.34
C TRP A 95 7.80 -2.31 -0.91
N ALA A 96 6.70 -1.63 -1.26
CA ALA A 96 6.73 -0.30 -1.87
C ALA A 96 7.29 0.75 -0.90
N LEU A 97 6.99 0.65 0.40
CA LEU A 97 7.61 1.50 1.42
C LEU A 97 9.14 1.34 1.50
N ILE A 98 9.64 0.12 1.30
CA ILE A 98 11.08 -0.15 1.31
C ILE A 98 11.72 0.39 0.04
N ALA A 99 11.05 0.21 -1.11
CA ALA A 99 11.51 0.71 -2.40
C ALA A 99 11.48 2.25 -2.48
N ASP A 100 10.48 2.89 -1.88
CA ASP A 100 10.29 4.34 -1.85
C ASP A 100 9.83 4.81 -0.45
N GLY A 101 10.78 5.36 0.31
CA GLY A 101 10.55 5.85 1.66
C GLY A 101 9.68 7.11 1.77
N SER A 102 9.38 7.79 0.66
CA SER A 102 8.50 8.97 0.61
C SER A 102 7.02 8.61 0.77
N LEU A 103 6.64 7.38 0.41
CA LEU A 103 5.26 6.86 0.50
C LEU A 103 4.72 6.70 1.93
N ARG A 104 5.61 6.83 2.91
CA ARG A 104 5.33 6.67 4.33
C ARG A 104 4.25 7.61 4.85
N GLU A 105 4.33 8.91 4.53
CA GLU A 105 3.35 9.88 5.06
C GLU A 105 1.96 9.59 4.50
N GLY A 106 1.87 9.20 3.23
CA GLY A 106 0.60 8.76 2.65
C GLY A 106 0.07 7.47 3.30
N LEU A 107 0.93 6.47 3.56
CA LEU A 107 0.48 5.21 4.17
C LEU A 107 0.03 5.37 5.63
N ARG A 108 0.49 6.39 6.36
CA ARG A 108 -0.04 6.71 7.70
C ARG A 108 -1.53 7.06 7.68
N LEU A 109 -2.06 7.51 6.55
CA LEU A 109 -3.47 7.82 6.36
C LEU A 109 -4.32 6.58 6.03
N ALA A 110 -3.68 5.43 5.83
CA ALA A 110 -4.38 4.16 5.62
C ALA A 110 -5.09 3.73 6.91
N GLN A 111 -6.35 3.30 6.81
CA GLN A 111 -7.11 2.76 7.92
C GLN A 111 -6.63 1.35 8.27
N ASP A 112 -6.62 1.06 9.56
CA ASP A 112 -6.45 -0.30 10.05
C ASP A 112 -7.75 -1.10 9.86
N GLY A 113 -7.61 -2.41 9.65
CA GLY A 113 -8.74 -3.32 9.88
C GLY A 113 -8.84 -4.54 8.96
N ALA A 114 -7.89 -4.76 8.06
CA ALA A 114 -7.85 -6.03 7.34
C ALA A 114 -7.44 -7.19 8.27
N ASN A 115 -6.70 -6.89 9.34
CA ASN A 115 -6.18 -7.81 10.35
C ASN A 115 -5.38 -8.96 9.72
N THR A 116 -4.59 -8.63 8.69
CA THR A 116 -3.78 -9.61 7.94
C THR A 116 -2.30 -9.50 8.31
N ARG A 117 -1.54 -10.59 8.10
CA ARG A 117 -0.08 -10.59 8.30
C ARG A 117 0.64 -9.55 7.41
N PRO A 118 0.26 -9.36 6.13
CA PRO A 118 0.86 -8.33 5.28
C PRO A 118 0.61 -6.89 5.77
N GLU A 119 -0.58 -6.58 6.28
CA GLU A 119 -0.88 -5.30 6.91
C GLU A 119 0.03 -5.05 8.12
N ALA A 120 0.10 -6.02 9.03
CA ALA A 120 0.97 -5.93 10.21
C ALA A 120 2.44 -5.71 9.83
N CYS A 121 2.93 -6.37 8.79
CA CYS A 121 4.29 -6.17 8.29
C CYS A 121 4.50 -4.78 7.69
N ALA A 122 3.55 -4.27 6.90
CA ALA A 122 3.63 -2.92 6.37
C ALA A 122 3.67 -1.87 7.50
N ARG A 123 2.92 -2.08 8.58
CA ARG A 123 2.96 -1.23 9.79
C ARG A 123 4.31 -1.32 10.51
N ILE A 124 4.92 -2.50 10.60
CA ILE A 124 6.29 -2.66 11.14
C ILE A 124 7.29 -1.88 10.29
N VAL A 125 7.26 -2.02 8.96
CA VAL A 125 8.13 -1.29 8.04
C VAL A 125 7.93 0.22 8.23
N LEU A 126 6.68 0.69 8.26
CA LEU A 126 6.36 2.10 8.47
C LEU A 126 6.97 2.66 9.77
N GLY A 127 6.84 1.92 10.87
CA GLY A 127 7.42 2.27 12.17
C GLY A 127 8.94 2.28 12.11
N LEU A 128 9.54 1.23 11.56
CA LEU A 128 10.99 1.08 11.41
C LEU A 128 11.57 2.25 10.61
N LEU A 129 10.98 2.59 9.48
CA LEU A 129 11.46 3.69 8.66
C LEU A 129 11.40 4.99 9.48
N SER A 130 10.37 5.15 10.31
CA SER A 130 10.13 6.38 11.09
C SER A 130 11.17 6.57 12.19
N LEU A 131 11.56 5.47 12.83
CA LEU A 131 12.62 5.43 13.84
C LEU A 131 13.99 5.79 13.25
N GLU A 132 14.27 5.42 12.00
CA GLU A 132 15.52 5.78 11.32
C GLU A 132 15.65 7.29 11.14
N ARG A 133 14.57 7.94 10.68
CA ARG A 133 14.53 9.40 10.55
C ARG A 133 14.74 10.11 11.88
N GLN A 134 14.42 9.45 13.00
CA GLN A 134 14.55 9.99 14.36
C GLN A 134 15.87 9.61 15.04
N GLY A 135 16.73 8.78 14.43
CA GLY A 135 17.99 8.34 15.03
C GLY A 135 17.83 7.40 16.24
N ARG A 136 16.67 6.74 16.40
CA ARG A 136 16.35 5.91 17.58
C ARG A 136 16.92 4.49 17.46
N HIS A 137 18.24 4.37 17.54
CA HIS A 137 18.97 3.13 17.24
C HIS A 137 18.57 1.91 18.07
N ALA A 138 18.21 2.07 19.35
CA ALA A 138 17.83 0.94 20.21
C ALA A 138 16.51 0.27 19.75
N GLU A 139 15.51 1.07 19.38
CA GLU A 139 14.19 0.57 18.94
C GLU A 139 14.22 0.04 17.50
N LEU A 140 15.20 0.47 16.71
CA LEU A 140 15.45 -0.10 15.38
C LEU A 140 15.82 -1.57 15.44
N VAL A 141 16.64 -1.98 16.42
CA VAL A 141 17.07 -3.38 16.55
C VAL A 141 15.85 -4.28 16.77
N GLU A 142 14.95 -3.89 17.67
CA GLU A 142 13.74 -4.66 17.95
C GLU A 142 12.76 -4.66 16.76
N SER A 143 12.60 -3.53 16.08
CA SER A 143 11.74 -3.46 14.88
C SER A 143 12.29 -4.30 13.72
N ARG A 144 13.62 -4.33 13.54
CA ARG A 144 14.30 -5.19 12.57
C ARG A 144 14.11 -6.67 12.88
N ARG A 145 14.21 -7.05 14.16
CA ARG A 145 13.92 -8.41 14.62
C ARG A 145 12.50 -8.83 14.26
N LYS A 146 11.50 -7.99 14.57
CA LYS A 146 10.09 -8.25 14.23
C LYS A 146 9.88 -8.39 12.71
N LEU A 147 10.50 -7.53 11.89
CA LEU A 147 10.39 -7.64 10.44
C LEU A 147 11.00 -8.95 9.91
N ARG A 148 12.17 -9.33 10.43
CA ARG A 148 12.84 -10.58 10.05
C ARG A 148 12.00 -11.81 10.40
N GLU A 149 11.39 -11.83 11.58
CA GLU A 149 10.48 -12.90 12.02
C GLU A 149 9.19 -12.94 11.20
N ALA A 150 8.68 -11.77 10.82
CA ALA A 150 7.41 -11.66 10.09
C ALA A 150 7.56 -11.91 8.58
N HIS A 151 8.65 -11.52 7.93
CA HIS A 151 8.92 -11.84 6.53
C HIS A 151 10.43 -11.70 6.18
N PRO A 152 11.19 -12.81 6.10
CA PRO A 152 12.63 -12.77 5.81
C PRO A 152 12.98 -12.10 4.47
N GLY A 153 12.22 -12.32 3.40
CA GLY A 153 12.46 -11.70 2.09
C GLY A 153 12.38 -10.16 2.12
N LEU A 154 11.30 -9.60 2.68
CA LEU A 154 11.18 -8.15 2.92
C LEU A 154 12.28 -7.60 3.82
N PHE A 155 12.70 -8.34 4.85
CA PHE A 155 13.82 -7.93 5.69
C PHE A 155 15.13 -7.86 4.89
N ALA A 156 15.44 -8.88 4.08
CA ALA A 156 16.64 -8.90 3.24
C ALA A 156 16.66 -7.70 2.27
N ARG A 157 15.52 -7.42 1.62
CA ARG A 157 15.37 -6.24 0.77
C ARG A 157 15.59 -4.94 1.54
N TYR A 158 14.96 -4.80 2.70
CA TYR A 158 15.14 -3.63 3.55
C TYR A 158 16.61 -3.41 3.92
N MET A 159 17.38 -4.48 4.16
CA MET A 159 18.81 -4.39 4.44
C MET A 159 19.68 -4.06 3.22
N GLN A 160 19.23 -4.37 2.00
CA GLN A 160 19.95 -4.03 0.76
C GLN A 160 19.88 -2.54 0.40
N GLY A 161 18.78 -1.86 0.78
CA GLY A 161 18.58 -0.43 0.54
C GLY A 161 19.10 0.50 1.64
N ARG A 162 20.04 0.03 2.47
CA ARG A 162 20.55 0.73 3.67
C ARG A 162 22.05 0.95 3.62
#